data_AF-A0AAE8MM60-F1
#
_entry.id   AF-A0AAE8MM60-F1
#
_cell.length_a   1.000
_cell.length_b   1.000
_cell.length_c   1.000
_cell.angle_alpha   90.00
_cell.angle_beta   90.00
_cell.angle_gamma   90.00
#
_symmetry.space_group_name_H-M   'P 1'
#
loop_
_entity.id
_entity.type
_entity.pdbx_description
1 polymer ?
#
loop_
_entity_poly.entity_id
_entity_poly.type
_entity_poly.pdbx_seq_one_letter_code
_entity_poly.pdbx_strand_id
1 'polypeptide(L)'
;MAPPPNPNLPLQERLMALAKTLQFGWFVGHLTLILTTIRYGFSWLRMNYYTRTAQVSYRTAFIAAAVTYGIVVYKTMRARAKTGARAAPSPLALLADENIQYLAMALVWLFSPQYPLALIPYTIYSVFHVATYTRANLIPAVLAPKPAPEADGASPNRRPAVNSPLADQIGAFVKEYYDASMAIVSSLEIALWGRIFLSAILFQRRSWILIVLYTAFLRARFTQSTHIQNSFTQLSARVDSLVGAQGTPPAARQVWQIVKDGAKQFHDATDVGKYISGPAKKTS
;
A
#
# COMPACT_ATOMS: atom_id res chain seq x y z
N MET A 1 -9.59 8.02 -16.76
CA MET A 1 -9.75 9.01 -15.68
C MET A 1 -11.17 9.53 -15.76
N ALA A 2 -11.75 10.04 -14.68
CA ALA A 2 -13.01 10.76 -14.74
C ALA A 2 -12.85 11.99 -15.66
N PRO A 3 -13.80 12.25 -16.57
CA PRO A 3 -13.76 13.47 -17.37
C PRO A 3 -13.87 14.71 -16.47
N PRO A 4 -13.29 15.86 -16.87
CA PRO A 4 -13.47 17.10 -16.12
C PRO A 4 -14.96 17.42 -15.98
N PRO A 5 -15.40 17.95 -14.82
CA PRO A 5 -16.80 18.24 -14.59
C PRO A 5 -17.28 19.31 -15.56
N ASN A 6 -18.40 19.07 -16.25
CA ASN A 6 -19.02 20.06 -17.11
C ASN A 6 -19.73 21.11 -16.23
N PRO A 7 -19.29 22.38 -16.25
CA PRO A 7 -19.84 23.40 -15.37
C PRO A 7 -21.28 23.79 -15.69
N ASN A 8 -21.77 23.44 -16.88
CA ASN A 8 -23.14 23.72 -17.31
C ASN A 8 -24.16 22.70 -16.80
N LEU A 9 -23.70 21.59 -16.19
CA LEU A 9 -24.60 20.57 -15.66
C LEU A 9 -24.97 20.85 -14.18
N PRO A 10 -26.21 20.53 -13.78
CA PRO A 10 -26.60 20.52 -12.37
C PRO A 10 -25.64 19.66 -11.51
N LEU A 11 -25.51 20.00 -10.23
CA LEU A 11 -24.63 19.28 -9.30
C LEU A 11 -24.92 17.77 -9.28
N GLN A 12 -26.21 17.40 -9.27
CA GLN A 12 -26.63 16.00 -9.26
C GLN A 12 -26.07 15.23 -10.46
N GLU A 13 -26.14 15.80 -11.67
CA GLU A 13 -25.63 15.15 -12.88
C GLU A 13 -24.11 15.03 -12.88
N ARG A 14 -23.40 16.05 -12.36
CA ARG A 14 -21.94 15.99 -12.17
C ARG A 14 -21.53 14.89 -11.20
N LEU A 15 -22.25 14.74 -10.08
CA LEU A 15 -22.00 13.67 -9.12
C LEU A 15 -22.37 12.30 -9.67
N MET A 16 -23.48 12.19 -10.42
CA MET A 16 -23.83 10.95 -11.12
C MET A 16 -22.78 10.55 -12.16
N ALA A 17 -22.19 11.52 -12.86
CA ALA A 17 -21.10 11.26 -13.79
C ALA A 17 -19.88 10.66 -13.09
N LEU A 18 -19.51 11.18 -11.90
CA LEU A 18 -18.47 10.57 -11.06
C LEU A 18 -18.88 9.16 -10.61
N ALA A 19 -20.11 8.98 -10.12
CA ALA A 19 -20.60 7.72 -9.58
C ALA A 19 -20.56 6.56 -10.59
N LYS A 20 -20.72 6.86 -11.89
CA LYS A 20 -20.60 5.89 -12.99
C LYS A 20 -19.16 5.46 -13.27
N THR A 21 -18.16 6.09 -12.66
CA THR A 21 -16.74 5.75 -12.90
C THR A 21 -16.25 4.65 -11.96
N LEU A 22 -15.38 3.79 -12.49
CA LEU A 22 -14.67 2.80 -11.67
C LEU A 22 -13.78 3.47 -10.59
N GLN A 23 -13.32 4.71 -10.83
CA GLN A 23 -12.55 5.47 -9.83
C GLN A 23 -13.40 5.87 -8.62
N PHE A 24 -14.70 6.12 -8.81
CA PHE A 24 -15.60 6.37 -7.69
C PHE A 24 -15.83 5.10 -6.87
N GLY A 25 -16.00 3.94 -7.51
CA GLY A 25 -16.04 2.65 -6.78
C GLY A 25 -14.77 2.39 -5.96
N TRP A 26 -13.60 2.73 -6.52
CA TRP A 26 -12.33 2.69 -5.81
C TRP A 26 -12.27 3.66 -4.62
N PHE A 27 -12.80 4.88 -4.78
CA PHE A 27 -12.91 5.85 -3.68
C PHE A 27 -13.82 5.34 -2.56
N VAL A 28 -15.01 4.82 -2.90
CA VAL A 28 -15.95 4.25 -1.93
C VAL A 28 -15.32 3.08 -1.20
N GLY A 29 -14.59 2.20 -1.89
CA GLY A 29 -13.85 1.11 -1.25
C GLY A 29 -12.85 1.61 -0.20
N HIS A 30 -12.03 2.62 -0.50
CA HIS A 30 -11.10 3.19 0.48
C HIS A 30 -11.82 3.86 1.66
N LEU A 31 -12.94 4.55 1.41
CA LEU A 31 -13.76 5.13 2.47
C LEU A 31 -14.36 4.03 3.37
N THR A 32 -14.91 2.97 2.79
CA THR A 32 -15.41 1.80 3.53
C THR A 32 -14.31 1.16 4.37
N LEU A 33 -13.10 1.00 3.83
CA LEU A 33 -11.94 0.48 4.55
C LEU A 33 -11.64 1.32 5.79
N ILE A 34 -11.54 2.65 5.64
CA ILE A 34 -11.27 3.56 6.77
C ILE A 34 -12.35 3.43 7.85
N LEU A 35 -13.63 3.51 7.46
CA LEU A 35 -14.74 3.47 8.41
C LEU A 35 -14.82 2.13 9.16
N THR A 36 -14.58 1.02 8.46
CA THR A 36 -14.60 -0.32 9.06
C THR A 36 -13.37 -0.58 9.92
N THR A 37 -12.18 -0.06 9.56
CA THR A 37 -11.00 -0.08 10.44
C THR A 37 -11.25 0.73 11.72
N ILE A 38 -11.81 1.95 11.63
CA ILE A 38 -12.15 2.77 12.81
C ILE A 38 -13.13 2.01 13.71
N ARG A 39 -14.19 1.43 13.13
CA ARG A 39 -15.16 0.63 13.89
C ARG A 39 -14.51 -0.59 14.55
N TYR A 40 -13.60 -1.27 13.86
CA TYR A 40 -12.82 -2.37 14.42
C TYR A 40 -11.91 -1.89 15.57
N GLY A 41 -11.29 -0.71 15.42
CA GLY A 41 -10.49 -0.06 16.46
C GLY A 41 -11.24 0.12 17.78
N PHE A 42 -12.52 0.52 17.74
CA PHE A 42 -13.36 0.58 18.95
C PHE A 42 -13.62 -0.78 19.61
N SER A 43 -13.63 -1.87 18.83
CA SER A 43 -13.71 -3.23 19.40
C SER A 43 -12.38 -3.65 20.01
N TRP A 44 -11.25 -3.21 19.46
CA TRP A 44 -9.93 -3.44 20.03
C TRP A 44 -9.72 -2.68 21.35
N LEU A 45 -10.09 -1.40 21.41
CA LEU A 45 -9.97 -0.57 22.62
C LEU A 45 -10.79 -1.13 23.80
N ARG A 46 -11.97 -1.70 23.52
CA ARG A 46 -12.81 -2.35 24.53
C ARG A 46 -12.40 -3.79 24.83
N MET A 47 -11.25 -4.25 24.34
CA MET A 47 -10.76 -5.63 24.47
C MET A 47 -11.77 -6.69 24.00
N ASN A 48 -12.64 -6.33 23.06
CA ASN A 48 -13.77 -7.14 22.61
C ASN A 48 -13.68 -7.46 21.10
N TYR A 49 -12.49 -7.88 20.69
CA TYR A 49 -12.05 -8.00 19.30
C TYR A 49 -12.49 -9.30 18.61
N TYR A 50 -13.13 -10.23 19.31
CA TYR A 50 -13.69 -11.47 18.73
C TYR A 50 -15.22 -11.48 18.60
N THR A 51 -15.90 -10.38 18.91
CA THR A 51 -17.35 -10.27 18.64
C THR A 51 -17.66 -10.42 17.16
N ARG A 52 -18.87 -10.88 16.84
CA ARG A 52 -19.37 -10.92 15.45
C ARG A 52 -19.20 -9.56 14.75
N THR A 53 -19.49 -8.46 15.44
CA THR A 53 -19.33 -7.12 14.85
C THR A 53 -17.86 -6.74 14.60
N ALA A 54 -16.94 -7.12 15.49
CA ALA A 54 -15.50 -6.91 15.26
C ALA A 54 -15.03 -7.71 14.05
N GLN A 55 -15.40 -9.00 13.99
CA GLN A 55 -15.05 -9.87 12.87
C GLN A 55 -15.63 -9.35 11.55
N VAL A 56 -16.90 -8.95 11.51
CA VAL A 56 -17.51 -8.34 10.32
C VAL A 56 -16.76 -7.08 9.91
N SER A 57 -16.43 -6.19 10.85
CA SER A 57 -15.67 -4.97 10.54
C SER A 57 -14.30 -5.29 9.93
N TYR A 58 -13.56 -6.24 10.52
CA TYR A 58 -12.27 -6.69 10.02
C TYR A 58 -12.35 -7.29 8.62
N ARG A 59 -13.33 -8.19 8.39
CA ARG A 59 -13.52 -8.84 7.09
C ARG A 59 -13.97 -7.85 6.03
N THR A 60 -14.88 -6.93 6.35
CA THR A 60 -15.31 -5.88 5.43
C THR A 60 -14.16 -4.95 5.05
N ALA A 61 -13.25 -4.62 5.98
CA ALA A 61 -12.07 -3.81 5.67
C ALA A 61 -11.17 -4.50 4.63
N PHE A 62 -10.93 -5.81 4.75
CA PHE A 62 -10.12 -6.55 3.77
C PHE A 62 -10.86 -6.86 2.46
N ILE A 63 -12.19 -7.01 2.47
CA ILE A 63 -13.00 -7.03 1.24
C ILE A 63 -12.85 -5.69 0.51
N ALA A 64 -12.98 -4.58 1.22
CA ALA A 64 -12.81 -3.24 0.66
C ALA A 64 -11.40 -3.06 0.07
N ALA A 65 -10.36 -3.50 0.78
CA ALA A 65 -8.99 -3.52 0.28
C ALA A 65 -8.84 -4.36 -1.01
N ALA A 66 -9.39 -5.58 -1.01
CA ALA A 66 -9.32 -6.45 -2.20
C ALA A 66 -10.03 -5.83 -3.39
N VAL A 67 -11.17 -5.17 -3.18
CA VAL A 67 -11.90 -4.45 -4.24
C VAL A 67 -11.08 -3.27 -4.77
N THR A 68 -10.49 -2.44 -3.91
CA THR A 68 -9.73 -1.27 -4.36
C THR A 68 -8.47 -1.65 -5.13
N TYR A 69 -7.67 -2.59 -4.61
CA TYR A 69 -6.50 -3.07 -5.34
C TYR A 69 -6.89 -3.87 -6.60
N GLY A 70 -7.97 -4.65 -6.56
CA GLY A 70 -8.52 -5.33 -7.73
C GLY A 70 -8.90 -4.37 -8.85
N ILE A 71 -9.49 -3.22 -8.52
CA ILE A 71 -9.78 -2.14 -9.49
C ILE A 71 -8.48 -1.59 -10.10
N VAL A 72 -7.44 -1.37 -9.30
CA VAL A 72 -6.15 -0.87 -9.80
C VAL A 72 -5.53 -1.88 -10.76
N VAL A 73 -5.45 -3.15 -10.36
CA VAL A 73 -4.92 -4.24 -11.19
C VAL A 73 -5.70 -4.35 -12.51
N TYR A 74 -7.03 -4.35 -12.45
CA TYR A 74 -7.88 -4.37 -13.64
C TYR A 74 -7.59 -3.20 -14.59
N LYS A 75 -7.47 -1.98 -14.05
CA LYS A 75 -7.16 -0.80 -14.86
C LYS A 75 -5.79 -0.89 -15.51
N THR A 76 -4.77 -1.36 -14.78
CA THR A 76 -3.41 -1.54 -15.31
C THR A 76 -3.39 -2.59 -16.43
N MET A 77 -4.06 -3.73 -16.24
CA MET A 77 -4.15 -4.77 -17.28
C MET A 77 -4.93 -4.30 -18.51
N ARG A 78 -6.06 -3.61 -18.30
CA ARG A 78 -6.85 -3.04 -19.41
C ARG A 78 -6.09 -1.97 -20.19
N ALA A 79 -5.29 -1.15 -19.51
CA ALA A 79 -4.46 -0.14 -20.17
C ALA A 79 -3.39 -0.80 -21.07
N ARG A 80 -2.71 -1.84 -20.59
CA ARG A 80 -1.73 -2.60 -21.38
C ARG A 80 -2.34 -3.27 -22.62
N ALA A 81 -3.53 -3.85 -22.47
CA ALA A 81 -4.25 -4.45 -23.59
C ALA A 81 -4.57 -3.42 -24.68
N LYS A 82 -4.88 -2.18 -24.31
CA LYS A 82 -5.17 -1.08 -25.25
C LYS A 82 -3.93 -0.57 -25.99
N THR A 83 -2.75 -0.61 -25.36
CA THR A 83 -1.49 -0.14 -25.98
C THR A 83 -0.85 -1.18 -26.92
N GLY A 84 -1.55 -2.28 -27.22
CA GLY A 84 -1.06 -3.30 -28.16
C GLY A 84 0.08 -4.17 -27.59
N ALA A 85 0.35 -4.10 -26.28
CA ALA A 85 1.25 -5.04 -25.61
C ALA A 85 0.54 -6.40 -25.53
N ARG A 86 0.66 -7.20 -26.60
CA ARG A 86 -0.08 -8.46 -26.78
C ARG A 86 0.37 -9.59 -25.86
N ALA A 87 1.60 -9.55 -25.34
CA ALA A 87 2.07 -10.55 -24.40
C ALA A 87 1.47 -10.28 -23.01
N ALA A 88 0.77 -11.27 -22.46
CA ALA A 88 0.45 -11.25 -21.04
C ALA A 88 1.76 -11.09 -20.26
N PRO A 89 1.82 -10.19 -19.26
CA PRO A 89 3.00 -10.07 -18.43
C PRO A 89 3.36 -11.44 -17.84
N SER A 90 4.66 -11.75 -17.81
CA SER A 90 5.11 -13.01 -17.22
C SER A 90 4.56 -13.12 -15.79
N PRO A 91 4.27 -14.33 -15.28
CA PRO A 91 3.82 -14.51 -13.91
C PRO A 91 4.74 -13.81 -12.89
N LEU A 92 6.04 -13.81 -13.16
CA LEU A 92 7.03 -13.10 -12.35
C LEU A 92 6.86 -11.58 -12.38
N ALA A 93 6.57 -10.99 -13.54
CA ALA A 93 6.31 -9.57 -13.66
C ALA A 93 5.00 -9.14 -12.97
N LEU A 94 3.99 -10.02 -12.93
CA LEU A 94 2.77 -9.79 -12.15
C LEU A 94 3.04 -9.86 -10.65
N LEU A 95 3.82 -10.84 -10.19
CA LEU A 95 4.21 -10.95 -8.78
C LEU A 95 5.13 -9.81 -8.32
N ALA A 96 5.83 -9.17 -9.26
CA ALA A 96 6.61 -7.96 -9.02
C ALA A 96 5.78 -6.66 -9.04
N ASP A 97 4.47 -6.70 -9.30
CA ASP A 97 3.62 -5.50 -9.22
C ASP A 97 3.15 -5.29 -7.77
N GLU A 98 3.45 -4.12 -7.21
CA GLU A 98 3.08 -3.79 -5.82
C GLU A 98 1.56 -3.88 -5.57
N ASN A 99 0.73 -3.53 -6.54
CA ASN A 99 -0.73 -3.56 -6.37
C ASN A 99 -1.24 -4.99 -6.35
N ILE A 100 -0.61 -5.88 -7.11
CA ILE A 100 -0.91 -7.33 -7.08
C ILE A 100 -0.46 -7.92 -5.75
N GLN A 101 0.69 -7.53 -5.23
CA GLN A 101 1.18 -7.97 -3.92
C GLN A 101 0.23 -7.55 -2.80
N TYR A 102 -0.21 -6.29 -2.77
CA TYR A 102 -1.21 -5.84 -1.80
C TYR A 102 -2.58 -6.50 -2.00
N LEU A 103 -3.02 -6.74 -3.24
CA LEU A 103 -4.24 -7.50 -3.50
C LEU A 103 -4.15 -8.92 -2.92
N ALA A 104 -3.06 -9.62 -3.21
CA ALA A 104 -2.82 -10.97 -2.71
C ALA A 104 -2.80 -10.99 -1.18
N MET A 105 -2.11 -10.04 -0.55
CA MET A 105 -2.08 -9.93 0.90
C MET A 105 -3.45 -9.59 1.50
N ALA A 106 -4.25 -8.71 0.87
CA ALA A 106 -5.60 -8.42 1.33
C ALA A 106 -6.48 -9.69 1.36
N LEU A 107 -6.36 -10.55 0.34
CA LEU A 107 -7.05 -11.84 0.30
C LEU A 107 -6.53 -12.81 1.36
N VAL A 108 -5.21 -12.89 1.57
CA VAL A 108 -4.62 -13.70 2.65
C VAL A 108 -5.16 -13.27 4.01
N TRP A 109 -5.19 -11.98 4.29
CA TRP A 109 -5.72 -11.44 5.54
C TRP A 109 -7.23 -11.67 5.70
N LEU A 110 -7.98 -11.63 4.59
CA LEU A 110 -9.41 -11.90 4.58
C LEU A 110 -9.75 -13.31 5.10
N PHE A 111 -8.89 -14.31 4.88
CA PHE A 111 -9.13 -15.69 5.32
C PHE A 111 -8.29 -16.14 6.53
N SER A 112 -7.35 -15.31 6.96
CA SER A 112 -6.49 -15.55 8.12
C SER A 112 -7.19 -15.22 9.44
N PRO A 113 -6.68 -15.69 10.60
CA PRO A 113 -7.05 -15.12 11.90
C PRO A 113 -6.89 -13.59 11.92
N GLN A 114 -7.55 -12.90 12.84
CA GLN A 114 -7.50 -11.43 12.87
C GLN A 114 -6.10 -10.95 13.30
N TYR A 115 -5.41 -10.25 12.40
CA TYR A 115 -4.16 -9.53 12.67
C TYR A 115 -4.44 -8.02 12.58
N PRO A 116 -4.76 -7.33 13.70
CA PRO A 116 -5.07 -5.89 13.70
C PRO A 116 -4.01 -5.04 13.02
N LEU A 117 -2.73 -5.36 13.26
CA LEU A 117 -1.60 -4.63 12.71
C LEU A 117 -1.57 -4.64 11.16
N ALA A 118 -2.15 -5.67 10.54
CA ALA A 118 -2.26 -5.75 9.08
C ALA A 118 -3.23 -4.71 8.48
N LEU A 119 -4.17 -4.15 9.24
CA LEU A 119 -5.09 -3.12 8.75
C LEU A 119 -4.42 -1.74 8.62
N ILE A 120 -3.38 -1.48 9.40
CA ILE A 120 -2.84 -0.13 9.56
C ILE A 120 -2.18 0.37 8.27
N PRO A 121 -1.31 -0.38 7.57
CA PRO A 121 -0.76 0.03 6.29
C PRO A 121 -1.84 0.38 5.26
N TYR A 122 -2.83 -0.50 5.08
CA TYR A 122 -3.95 -0.28 4.15
C TYR A 122 -4.77 0.96 4.50
N THR A 123 -4.94 1.24 5.79
CA THR A 123 -5.68 2.41 6.25
C THR A 123 -4.92 3.71 5.96
N ILE A 124 -3.60 3.71 6.18
CA ILE A 124 -2.74 4.86 5.83
C ILE A 124 -2.82 5.14 4.33
N TYR A 125 -2.64 4.13 3.47
CA TYR A 125 -2.82 4.30 2.02
C TYR A 125 -4.21 4.83 1.67
N SER A 126 -5.25 4.29 2.30
CA SER A 126 -6.63 4.70 2.06
C SER A 126 -6.87 6.17 2.40
N VAL A 127 -6.26 6.72 3.46
CA VAL A 127 -6.38 8.14 3.81
C VAL A 127 -5.82 9.03 2.69
N PHE A 128 -4.63 8.72 2.18
CA PHE A 128 -4.06 9.47 1.05
C PHE A 128 -4.88 9.31 -0.22
N HIS A 129 -5.42 8.13 -0.49
CA HIS A 129 -6.28 7.88 -1.64
C HIS A 129 -7.60 8.65 -1.57
N VAL A 130 -8.26 8.69 -0.41
CA VAL A 130 -9.47 9.49 -0.19
C VAL A 130 -9.17 10.99 -0.28
N ALA A 131 -8.06 11.45 0.31
CA ALA A 131 -7.64 12.85 0.26
C ALA A 131 -7.37 13.30 -1.18
N THR A 132 -6.53 12.56 -1.91
CA THR A 132 -6.18 12.87 -3.30
C THR A 132 -7.39 12.79 -4.24
N TYR A 133 -8.28 11.81 -4.05
CA TYR A 133 -9.52 11.72 -4.84
C TYR A 133 -10.45 12.90 -4.57
N THR A 134 -10.63 13.26 -3.30
CA THR A 134 -11.45 14.40 -2.87
C THR A 134 -10.95 15.68 -3.53
N ARG A 135 -9.64 15.94 -3.44
CA ARG A 135 -8.98 17.10 -4.07
C ARG A 135 -9.13 17.11 -5.59
N ALA A 136 -8.91 15.97 -6.24
CA ALA A 136 -8.80 15.90 -7.69
C ALA A 136 -10.13 15.70 -8.44
N ASN A 137 -11.19 15.22 -7.77
CA ASN A 137 -12.46 14.85 -8.42
C ASN A 137 -13.69 15.41 -7.69
N LEU A 138 -13.80 15.23 -6.38
CA LEU A 138 -15.00 15.68 -5.64
C LEU A 138 -15.09 17.19 -5.56
N ILE A 139 -14.03 17.87 -5.13
CA ILE A 139 -14.02 19.35 -5.03
C ILE A 139 -14.32 20.00 -6.39
N PRO A 140 -13.63 19.64 -7.50
CA PRO A 140 -13.99 20.15 -8.82
C PRO A 140 -15.43 19.83 -9.23
N ALA A 141 -15.93 18.63 -8.94
CA ALA A 141 -17.30 18.25 -9.30
C ALA A 141 -18.36 19.03 -8.53
N VAL A 142 -18.07 19.44 -7.29
CA VAL A 142 -18.96 20.29 -6.49
C VAL A 142 -18.88 21.75 -6.97
N LEU A 143 -17.67 22.27 -7.14
CA LEU A 143 -17.47 23.70 -7.43
C LEU A 143 -17.71 24.07 -8.91
N ALA A 144 -17.62 23.13 -9.85
CA ALA A 144 -17.74 23.39 -11.30
C ALA A 144 -16.94 24.63 -11.76
N PRO A 145 -15.60 24.64 -11.58
CA PRO A 145 -14.82 25.77 -12.03
C PRO A 145 -14.98 25.91 -13.54
N LYS A 146 -15.41 27.09 -13.99
CA LYS A 146 -15.36 27.43 -15.41
C LYS A 146 -13.90 27.40 -15.86
N PRO A 147 -13.59 26.88 -17.06
CA PRO A 147 -12.25 27.01 -17.62
C PRO A 147 -11.87 28.49 -17.63
N ALA A 148 -10.69 28.83 -17.11
CA ALA A 148 -10.11 30.15 -17.37
C ALA A 148 -9.92 30.30 -18.90
N PRO A 149 -10.02 31.52 -19.46
CA PRO A 149 -9.70 31.74 -20.86
C PRO A 149 -8.31 31.14 -21.16
N GLU A 150 -8.22 30.38 -22.25
CA GLU A 150 -6.97 29.77 -22.69
C GLU A 150 -5.91 30.87 -22.86
N ALA A 151 -4.86 30.84 -22.04
CA ALA A 151 -3.66 31.60 -22.35
C ALA A 151 -2.99 30.92 -23.54
N ASP A 152 -2.69 31.69 -24.59
CA ASP A 152 -2.04 31.22 -25.80
C ASP A 152 -0.83 30.32 -25.47
N GLY A 153 -0.88 29.05 -25.89
CA GLY A 153 0.19 28.07 -25.69
C GLY A 153 0.00 27.06 -24.54
N ALA A 154 -1.16 27.03 -23.85
CA ALA A 154 -1.40 26.03 -22.81
C ALA A 154 -1.71 24.62 -23.39
N SER A 155 -1.04 23.58 -22.87
CA SER A 155 -1.27 22.19 -23.29
C SER A 155 -2.74 21.76 -23.17
N PRO A 156 -3.28 20.99 -24.14
CA PRO A 156 -4.71 20.63 -24.26
C PRO A 156 -5.25 19.70 -23.15
N ASN A 157 -4.48 19.45 -22.09
CA ASN A 157 -4.82 18.52 -21.01
C ASN A 157 -4.71 19.16 -19.61
N ARG A 158 -4.64 20.50 -19.51
CA ARG A 158 -4.58 21.19 -18.22
C ARG A 158 -5.97 21.13 -17.56
N ARG A 159 -6.07 20.37 -16.46
CA ARG A 159 -7.30 20.36 -15.65
C ARG A 159 -7.61 21.78 -15.17
N PRO A 160 -8.88 22.24 -15.21
CA PRO A 160 -9.23 23.56 -14.72
C PRO A 160 -8.79 23.69 -13.26
N ALA A 161 -7.97 24.70 -12.98
CA ALA A 161 -7.52 24.98 -11.63
C ALA A 161 -8.72 25.40 -10.79
N VAL A 162 -9.01 24.62 -9.74
CA VAL A 162 -10.08 24.93 -8.80
C VAL A 162 -9.47 25.74 -7.68
N ASN A 163 -9.76 27.04 -7.63
CA ASN A 163 -9.35 27.88 -6.50
C ASN A 163 -10.22 27.52 -5.30
N SER A 164 -9.73 26.62 -4.44
CA SER A 164 -10.44 26.15 -3.25
C SER A 164 -9.46 26.02 -2.08
N PRO A 165 -9.66 26.77 -0.97
CA PRO A 165 -8.81 26.65 0.22
C PRO A 165 -8.71 25.22 0.75
N LEU A 166 -9.81 24.46 0.65
CA LEU A 166 -9.84 23.05 1.05
C LEU A 166 -8.98 22.18 0.13
N ALA A 167 -9.00 22.41 -1.19
CA ALA A 167 -8.15 21.68 -2.12
C ALA A 167 -6.66 21.96 -1.87
N ASP A 168 -6.33 23.19 -1.48
CA ASP A 168 -4.96 23.59 -1.14
C ASP A 168 -4.51 22.98 0.19
N GLN A 169 -5.35 23.00 1.23
CA GLN A 169 -5.10 22.33 2.50
C GLN A 169 -4.89 20.82 2.34
N ILE A 170 -5.72 20.14 1.54
CA ILE A 170 -5.53 18.72 1.25
C ILE A 170 -4.20 18.51 0.49
N GLY A 171 -3.86 19.40 -0.44
CA GLY A 171 -2.59 19.36 -1.16
C GLY A 171 -1.39 19.48 -0.21
N ALA A 172 -1.44 20.43 0.72
CA ALA A 172 -0.44 20.64 1.76
C ALA A 172 -0.33 19.41 2.68
N PHE A 173 -1.45 18.89 3.17
CA PHE A 173 -1.49 17.66 3.99
C PHE A 173 -0.82 16.48 3.28
N VAL A 174 -1.17 16.22 2.01
CA VAL A 174 -0.55 15.13 1.26
C VAL A 174 0.96 15.36 1.12
N LYS A 175 1.39 16.57 0.77
CA LYS A 175 2.81 16.87 0.59
C LYS A 175 3.61 16.75 1.88
N GLU A 176 3.07 17.22 2.99
CA GLU A 176 3.74 17.26 4.29
C GLU A 176 3.85 15.88 4.93
N TYR A 177 2.77 15.09 4.89
CA TYR A 177 2.68 13.85 5.66
C TYR A 177 2.98 12.58 4.85
N TYR A 178 3.05 12.63 3.51
CA TYR A 178 3.23 11.43 2.69
C TYR A 178 4.52 10.68 3.02
N ASP A 179 5.67 11.37 2.99
CA ASP A 179 6.98 10.74 3.21
C ASP A 179 7.10 10.11 4.60
N ALA A 180 6.74 10.88 5.64
CA ALA A 180 6.70 10.41 7.03
C ALA A 180 5.75 9.21 7.19
N SER A 181 4.59 9.25 6.55
CA SER A 181 3.63 8.14 6.58
C SER A 181 4.16 6.89 5.89
N MET A 182 4.90 7.02 4.77
CA MET A 182 5.52 5.88 4.11
C MET A 182 6.62 5.23 4.96
N ALA A 183 7.38 6.03 5.73
CA ALA A 183 8.33 5.51 6.71
C ALA A 183 7.64 4.75 7.87
N ILE A 184 6.50 5.26 8.35
CA ILE A 184 5.67 4.58 9.35
C ILE A 184 5.12 3.27 8.79
N VAL A 185 4.55 3.30 7.58
CA VAL A 185 4.07 2.09 6.88
C VAL A 185 5.16 1.04 6.81
N SER A 186 6.37 1.44 6.39
CA SER A 186 7.51 0.52 6.27
C SER A 186 7.89 -0.12 7.60
N SER A 187 7.88 0.68 8.68
CA SER A 187 8.14 0.18 10.03
C SER A 187 7.04 -0.77 10.52
N LEU A 188 5.77 -0.49 10.19
CA LEU A 188 4.63 -1.36 10.50
C LEU A 188 4.70 -2.68 9.72
N GLU A 189 5.12 -2.64 8.46
CA GLU A 189 5.28 -3.84 7.63
C GLU A 189 6.35 -4.77 8.21
N ILE A 190 7.47 -4.22 8.67
CA ILE A 190 8.54 -4.97 9.36
C ILE A 190 8.06 -5.47 10.73
N ALA A 191 7.37 -4.64 11.51
CA ALA A 191 6.82 -5.03 12.81
C ALA A 191 5.79 -6.17 12.66
N LEU A 192 4.99 -6.15 11.59
CA LEU A 192 4.04 -7.22 11.28
C LEU A 192 4.77 -8.53 10.94
N TRP A 193 5.88 -8.47 10.19
CA TRP A 193 6.71 -9.65 9.97
C TRP A 193 7.23 -10.23 11.29
N GLY A 194 7.77 -9.37 12.18
CA GLY A 194 8.25 -9.81 13.49
C GLY A 194 7.15 -10.44 14.35
N ARG A 195 5.93 -9.87 14.32
CA ARG A 195 4.77 -10.42 15.02
C ARG A 195 4.35 -11.78 14.47
N ILE A 196 4.38 -11.99 13.15
CA ILE A 196 4.06 -13.27 12.50
C ILE A 196 5.17 -14.30 12.76
N PHE A 197 6.44 -13.88 12.73
CA PHE A 197 7.59 -14.71 13.03
C PHE A 197 7.52 -15.26 14.46
N LEU A 198 7.18 -14.42 15.43
CA LEU A 198 6.94 -14.88 16.81
C LEU A 198 5.76 -15.87 16.89
N SER A 199 4.66 -15.62 16.15
CA SER A 199 3.58 -16.61 16.03
C SER A 199 4.03 -17.94 15.42
N ALA A 200 5.00 -17.94 14.51
CA ALA A 200 5.55 -19.13 13.87
C ALA A 200 6.40 -19.95 14.85
N ILE A 201 7.29 -19.29 15.58
CA ILE A 201 8.09 -19.93 16.65
C ILE A 201 7.19 -20.52 17.74
N LEU A 202 6.11 -19.84 18.10
CA LEU A 202 5.13 -20.31 19.07
C LEU A 202 4.11 -21.32 18.49
N PHE A 203 4.33 -21.84 17.28
CA PHE A 203 3.49 -22.84 16.59
C PHE A 203 1.99 -22.49 16.56
N GLN A 204 1.66 -21.20 16.49
CA GLN A 204 0.26 -20.79 16.41
C GLN A 204 -0.38 -21.26 15.10
N ARG A 205 -1.69 -21.52 15.11
CA ARG A 205 -2.39 -22.08 13.95
C ARG A 205 -2.22 -21.19 12.70
N ARG A 206 -1.79 -21.79 11.58
CA ARG A 206 -1.55 -21.14 10.26
C ARG A 206 -0.37 -20.15 10.20
N SER A 207 0.37 -19.94 11.29
CA SER A 207 1.48 -18.96 11.30
C SER A 207 2.63 -19.34 10.38
N TRP A 208 2.90 -20.64 10.19
CA TRP A 208 3.91 -21.15 9.24
C TRP A 208 3.59 -20.81 7.78
N ILE A 209 2.32 -20.85 7.39
CA ILE A 209 1.90 -20.44 6.04
C ILE A 209 2.03 -18.92 5.93
N LEU A 210 1.59 -18.18 6.96
CA LEU A 210 1.64 -16.72 6.96
C LEU A 210 3.06 -16.18 6.93
N ILE A 211 4.01 -16.78 7.65
CA ILE A 211 5.40 -16.32 7.65
C ILE A 211 6.03 -16.51 6.27
N VAL A 212 5.75 -17.61 5.56
CA VAL A 212 6.25 -17.83 4.19
C VAL A 212 5.69 -16.78 3.23
N LEU A 213 4.36 -16.62 3.19
CA LEU A 213 3.69 -15.66 2.30
C LEU A 213 4.11 -14.22 2.60
N TYR A 214 4.15 -13.84 3.88
CA TYR A 214 4.50 -12.48 4.28
C TYR A 214 6.00 -12.18 4.12
N THR A 215 6.86 -13.19 4.23
CA THR A 215 8.30 -13.03 3.92
C THR A 215 8.49 -12.77 2.42
N ALA A 216 7.77 -13.49 1.55
CA ALA A 216 7.83 -13.24 0.11
C ALA A 216 7.33 -11.82 -0.23
N PHE A 217 6.22 -11.39 0.39
CA PHE A 217 5.72 -10.01 0.29
C PHE A 217 6.78 -8.99 0.74
N LEU A 218 7.32 -9.12 1.96
CA LEU A 218 8.27 -8.15 2.51
C LEU A 218 9.59 -8.14 1.72
N ARG A 219 10.02 -9.29 1.18
CA ARG A 219 11.19 -9.38 0.31
C ARG A 219 11.00 -8.61 -1.00
N ALA A 220 9.82 -8.71 -1.61
CA ALA A 220 9.48 -7.95 -2.80
C ALA A 220 9.37 -6.44 -2.48
N ARG A 221 8.79 -6.09 -1.33
CA ARG A 221 8.77 -4.70 -0.84
C ARG A 221 10.18 -4.14 -0.60
N PHE A 222 11.11 -4.94 -0.09
CA PHE A 222 12.51 -4.54 0.08
C PHE A 222 13.17 -4.14 -1.25
N THR A 223 12.89 -4.84 -2.35
CA THR A 223 13.39 -4.44 -3.68
C THR A 223 12.74 -3.18 -4.24
N GLN A 224 11.49 -2.91 -3.87
CA GLN A 224 10.66 -1.87 -4.51
C GLN A 224 10.61 -0.56 -3.73
N SER A 225 10.90 -0.58 -2.43
CA SER A 225 10.71 0.57 -1.54
C SER A 225 11.99 0.93 -0.80
N THR A 226 12.49 2.15 -1.05
CA THR A 226 13.59 2.75 -0.30
C THR A 226 13.23 2.94 1.17
N HIS A 227 11.96 3.21 1.51
CA HIS A 227 11.52 3.31 2.89
C HIS A 227 11.70 1.99 3.66
N ILE A 228 11.41 0.85 3.03
CA ILE A 228 11.64 -0.47 3.64
C ILE A 228 13.14 -0.70 3.86
N GLN A 229 13.97 -0.42 2.86
CA GLN A 229 15.42 -0.53 2.98
C GLN A 229 15.96 0.34 4.13
N ASN A 230 15.51 1.59 4.21
CA ASN A 230 15.89 2.53 5.28
C ASN A 230 15.43 2.03 6.65
N SER A 231 14.20 1.54 6.77
CA SER A 231 13.68 0.99 8.03
C SER A 231 14.45 -0.26 8.48
N PHE A 232 14.86 -1.14 7.55
CA PHE A 232 15.75 -2.28 7.87
C PHE A 232 17.14 -1.81 8.33
N THR A 233 17.73 -0.83 7.66
CA THR A 233 19.03 -0.26 8.05
C THR A 233 18.97 0.36 9.44
N GLN A 234 17.92 1.16 9.73
CA GLN A 234 17.71 1.75 11.05
C GLN A 234 17.47 0.69 12.12
N LEU A 235 16.70 -0.36 11.82
CA LEU A 235 16.48 -1.47 12.73
C LEU A 235 17.80 -2.20 13.03
N SER A 236 18.59 -2.52 12.01
CA SER A 236 19.91 -3.14 12.18
C SER A 236 20.80 -2.28 13.06
N ALA A 237 20.92 -0.98 12.77
CA ALA A 237 21.76 -0.06 13.54
C ALA A 237 21.34 0.02 15.02
N ARG A 238 20.03 -0.01 15.31
CA ARG A 238 19.52 -0.06 16.69
C ARG A 238 19.92 -1.36 17.39
N VAL A 239 19.77 -2.50 16.72
CA VAL A 239 20.17 -3.79 17.29
C VAL A 239 21.70 -3.87 17.46
N ASP A 240 22.47 -3.40 16.48
CA ASP A 240 23.93 -3.29 16.55
C ASP A 240 24.37 -2.46 17.78
N SER A 241 23.70 -1.33 18.03
CA SER A 241 23.96 -0.48 19.21
C SER A 241 23.66 -1.20 20.53
N LEU A 242 22.52 -1.91 20.62
CA LEU A 242 22.13 -2.67 21.82
C LEU A 242 23.08 -3.86 22.08
N VAL A 243 23.46 -4.56 21.01
CA VAL A 243 24.34 -5.74 21.09
C VAL A 243 25.81 -5.35 21.33
N GLY A 244 26.21 -4.16 20.88
CA GLY A 244 27.52 -3.55 21.12
C GLY A 244 27.69 -2.92 22.50
N ALA A 245 26.60 -2.74 23.27
CA ALA A 245 26.67 -2.13 24.59
C ALA A 245 27.60 -2.90 25.56
N GLN A 246 28.24 -2.16 26.47
CA GLN A 246 29.09 -2.72 27.51
C GLN A 246 28.21 -3.49 28.51
N GLY A 247 28.43 -4.81 28.62
CA GLY A 247 27.61 -5.70 29.45
C GLY A 247 26.77 -6.73 28.67
N THR A 248 26.68 -6.61 27.35
CA THR A 248 25.98 -7.61 26.52
C THR A 248 26.78 -8.92 26.42
N PRO A 249 26.19 -10.10 26.71
CA PRO A 249 26.89 -11.39 26.63
C PRO A 249 27.47 -11.67 25.22
N PRO A 250 28.66 -12.28 25.10
CA PRO A 250 29.25 -12.63 23.81
C PRO A 250 28.34 -13.48 22.92
N ALA A 251 27.54 -14.36 23.51
CA ALA A 251 26.56 -15.18 22.79
C ALA A 251 25.53 -14.33 22.02
N ALA A 252 25.06 -13.22 22.59
CA ALA A 252 24.11 -12.34 21.91
C ALA A 252 24.74 -11.66 20.68
N ARG A 253 26.03 -11.30 20.76
CA ARG A 253 26.79 -10.76 19.63
C ARG A 253 26.95 -11.80 18.52
N GLN A 254 27.29 -13.03 18.88
CA GLN A 254 27.43 -14.13 17.92
C GLN A 254 26.11 -14.46 17.23
N VAL A 255 25.02 -14.58 17.99
CA VAL A 255 23.68 -14.83 17.42
C VAL A 255 23.28 -13.70 16.47
N TRP A 256 23.49 -12.44 16.86
CA TRP A 256 23.18 -11.32 15.98
C TRP A 256 24.01 -11.33 14.68
N GLN A 257 25.29 -11.69 14.76
CA GLN A 257 26.13 -11.83 13.57
C GLN A 257 25.62 -12.93 12.64
N ILE A 258 25.26 -14.11 13.18
CA ILE A 258 24.65 -15.20 12.41
C ILE A 258 23.36 -14.74 11.72
N VAL A 259 22.51 -13.97 12.41
CA VAL A 259 21.28 -13.42 11.83
C VAL A 259 21.60 -12.47 10.67
N LYS A 260 22.58 -11.58 10.81
CA LYS A 260 23.01 -10.67 9.73
C LYS A 260 23.54 -11.42 8.52
N ASP A 261 24.40 -12.42 8.74
CA ASP A 261 24.98 -13.22 7.66
C ASP A 261 23.92 -14.05 6.95
N GLY A 262 22.99 -14.66 7.69
CA GLY A 262 21.85 -15.37 7.14
C GLY A 262 20.89 -14.47 6.35
N ALA A 263 20.61 -13.26 6.86
CA ALA A 263 19.79 -12.28 6.15
C ALA A 263 20.45 -11.82 4.84
N LYS A 264 21.77 -11.60 4.84
CA LYS A 264 22.55 -11.27 3.64
C LYS A 264 22.53 -12.43 2.63
N GLN A 265 22.78 -13.66 3.07
CA GLN A 265 22.72 -14.83 2.20
C GLN A 265 21.32 -15.03 1.60
N PHE A 266 20.27 -14.84 2.41
CA PHE A 266 18.89 -14.91 1.94
C PHE A 266 18.59 -13.82 0.91
N HIS A 267 19.01 -12.57 1.17
CA HIS A 267 18.89 -11.46 0.22
C HIS A 267 19.55 -11.81 -1.12
N ASP A 268 20.78 -12.31 -1.07
CA ASP A 268 21.60 -12.61 -2.24
C ASP A 268 21.06 -13.82 -3.04
N ALA A 269 20.47 -14.81 -2.37
CA ALA A 269 19.86 -15.98 -2.99
C ALA A 269 18.52 -15.65 -3.67
N THR A 270 17.78 -14.68 -3.12
CA THR A 270 16.45 -14.25 -3.61
C THR A 270 16.50 -13.01 -4.50
N ASP A 271 17.70 -12.56 -4.88
CA ASP A 271 17.88 -11.47 -5.83
C ASP A 271 17.52 -11.92 -7.25
N VAL A 272 16.30 -11.57 -7.66
CA VAL A 272 15.74 -11.91 -8.97
C VAL A 272 16.54 -11.27 -10.12
N GLY A 273 17.27 -10.18 -9.87
CA GLY A 273 18.11 -9.52 -10.87
C GLY A 273 19.16 -10.44 -11.47
N LYS A 274 19.71 -11.36 -10.67
CA LYS A 274 20.70 -12.37 -11.10
C LYS A 274 20.15 -13.42 -12.07
N TYR A 275 18.83 -13.62 -12.06
CA TYR A 275 18.15 -14.63 -12.89
C TYR A 275 17.45 -14.03 -14.11
N ILE A 276 17.27 -12.70 -14.13
CA ILE A 276 16.72 -11.95 -15.28
C ILE A 276 17.83 -11.36 -16.15
N SER A 277 18.96 -10.96 -15.56
CA SER A 277 20.15 -10.59 -16.33
C SER A 277 20.86 -11.87 -16.82
N GLY A 278 20.68 -12.19 -18.10
CA GLY A 278 21.51 -13.21 -18.76
C GLY A 278 22.99 -12.88 -18.64
N PRO A 279 23.91 -13.85 -18.82
CA PRO A 279 25.34 -13.65 -18.62
C PRO A 279 25.78 -12.42 -19.41
N ALA A 280 26.35 -11.44 -18.71
CA ALA A 280 26.92 -10.25 -19.32
C ALA A 280 27.84 -10.70 -20.45
N LYS A 281 27.49 -10.34 -21.69
CA LYS A 281 28.39 -10.50 -22.84
C LYS A 281 29.70 -9.83 -22.45
N LYS A 282 30.75 -10.64 -22.21
CA LYS A 282 32.12 -10.16 -22.22
C LYS A 282 32.34 -9.58 -23.61
N THR A 283 32.34 -8.27 -23.74
CA THR A 283 32.90 -7.60 -24.91
C THR A 283 34.39 -7.83 -24.83
N SER A 284 34.88 -8.58 -25.81
CA SER A 284 36.31 -8.75 -26.08
C SER A 284 36.95 -7.46 -26.55
#